data_AF-A0A0M0LIK2-F1
#
_entry.id   AF-A0A0M0LIK2-F1
#
_cell.length_a   1.000
_cell.length_b   1.000
_cell.length_c   1.000
_cell.angle_alpha   90.00
_cell.angle_beta   90.00
_cell.angle_gamma   90.00
#
_symmetry.space_group_name_H-M   'P 1'
#
loop_
_entity.id
_entity.type
_entity.pdbx_description
1 polymer ?
#
loop_
_entity_poly.entity_id
_entity_poly.type
_entity_poly.pdbx_seq_one_letter_code
_entity_poly.pdbx_strand_id
1 'polypeptide(L)' 'MRIIWTLVWSFLLTHMAAYVIGAMSGASYTSETFTTASIFAVVFTVFIVILGEAGIPNEPAEKH' A
#
# COMPACT_ATOMS: atom_id res chain seq x y z
N MET A 1 4.88 14.07 -8.08
CA MET A 1 5.82 13.25 -7.27
C MET A 1 5.11 12.45 -6.18
N ARG A 2 4.17 13.05 -5.43
CA ARG A 2 3.38 12.39 -4.38
C ARG A 2 2.80 11.02 -4.78
N ILE A 3 2.01 10.95 -5.84
CA ILE A 3 1.33 9.70 -6.26
C ILE A 3 2.31 8.59 -6.68
N ILE A 4 3.37 8.93 -7.44
CA ILE A 4 4.40 7.95 -7.85
C ILE A 4 5.09 7.37 -6.62
N TRP A 5 5.43 8.22 -5.64
CA TRP A 5 6.05 7.79 -4.40
C TRP A 5 5.10 6.95 -3.54
N THR A 6 3.82 7.32 -3.48
CA THR A 6 2.77 6.54 -2.81
C THR A 6 2.67 5.13 -3.39
N LEU A 7 2.71 4.98 -4.72
CA LEU A 7 2.70 3.66 -5.37
C LEU A 7 3.93 2.84 -4.97
N VAL A 8 5.13 3.42 -5.07
CA VAL A 8 6.38 2.73 -4.74
C VAL A 8 6.38 2.23 -3.29
N TRP A 9 6.02 3.08 -2.33
CA TRP A 9 5.98 2.68 -0.92
C TRP A 9 4.86 1.70 -0.60
N SER A 10 3.66 1.91 -1.15
CA SER A 10 2.52 1.02 -0.92
C SER A 10 2.83 -0.39 -1.46
N PHE A 11 3.49 -0.47 -2.61
CA PHE A 11 3.91 -1.73 -3.20
C PHE A 11 4.95 -2.45 -2.34
N LEU A 12 6.00 -1.74 -1.92
CA LEU A 12 7.08 -2.28 -1.11
C LEU A 12 6.57 -2.77 0.26
N LEU A 13 5.77 -1.94 0.95
CA LEU A 13 5.24 -2.27 2.27
C LEU A 13 4.26 -3.44 2.23
N THR A 14 3.41 -3.52 1.20
CA THR A 14 2.47 -4.64 1.04
C THR A 14 3.21 -5.96 0.83
N HIS A 15 4.27 -5.97 0.01
CA HIS A 15 5.10 -7.16 -0.19
C HIS A 15 5.84 -7.58 1.08
N MET A 16 6.35 -6.62 1.86
CA MET A 16 6.96 -6.93 3.16
C MET A 16 5.95 -7.49 4.16
N ALA A 17 4.74 -6.94 4.22
CA ALA A 17 3.68 -7.46 5.06
C ALA A 17 3.29 -8.90 4.67
N ALA A 18 3.09 -9.15 3.38
CA ALA A 18 2.80 -10.49 2.87
C ALA A 18 3.93 -11.48 3.18
N TYR A 19 5.20 -11.04 3.08
CA TYR A 19 6.35 -11.86 3.42
C TYR A 19 6.37 -12.23 4.90
N VAL A 20 6.13 -11.28 5.80
CA VAL A 20 6.07 -11.52 7.25
C VAL A 20 4.92 -12.49 7.58
N ILE A 21 3.74 -12.30 7.00
CA ILE A 21 2.58 -13.19 7.21
C ILE A 21 2.89 -14.61 6.71
N GLY A 22 3.54 -14.74 5.55
CA GLY A 22 4.02 -16.02 5.04
C GLY A 22 5.00 -16.70 6.01
N ALA A 23 6.00 -15.96 6.47
CA ALA A 23 6.98 -16.46 7.44
C ALA A 23 6.34 -16.89 8.76
N MET A 24 5.31 -16.17 9.24
CA MET A 24 4.57 -16.51 10.45
C MET A 24 3.67 -17.74 10.29
N SER A 25 3.18 -18.01 9.08
CA SER A 25 2.30 -19.15 8.78
C SER A 25 3.06 -20.42 8.39
N GLY A 26 4.40 -20.39 8.40
CA GLY A 26 5.23 -21.49 7.90
C GLY A 26 5.11 -21.72 6.39
N ALA A 27 4.43 -20.81 5.68
CA ALA A 27 4.23 -20.88 4.25
C ALA A 27 5.41 -20.21 3.53
N SER A 28 5.93 -20.87 2.49
CA SER A 28 6.94 -20.26 1.63
C SER A 28 6.31 -19.11 0.84
N TYR A 29 7.10 -18.07 0.55
CA TYR A 29 6.70 -17.00 -0.37
C TYR A 29 6.71 -17.52 -1.81
N THR A 30 5.71 -18.35 -2.13
CA THR A 30 5.54 -18.99 -3.43
C THR A 30 4.92 -18.01 -4.44
N SER A 31 5.00 -18.32 -5.73
CA SER A 31 4.46 -17.50 -6.83
C SER A 31 2.97 -17.11 -6.67
N GLU A 32 2.19 -17.94 -5.99
CA GLU A 32 0.79 -17.67 -5.62
C GLU A 32 0.69 -16.43 -4.71
N THR A 33 1.47 -16.38 -3.62
CA THR A 33 1.48 -15.28 -2.64
C THR A 33 1.94 -13.96 -3.25
N PHE A 34 2.87 -14.01 -4.22
CA PHE A 34 3.34 -12.82 -4.93
C PHE A 34 2.25 -12.16 -5.78
N THR A 35 1.43 -12.98 -6.46
CA THR A 35 0.33 -12.49 -7.29
C THR A 35 -0.75 -11.85 -6.43
N THR A 36 -1.14 -12.51 -5.34
CA THR A 36 -2.12 -11.96 -4.39
C THR A 36 -1.61 -10.66 -3.75
N ALA A 37 -0.35 -10.62 -3.29
CA ALA A 37 0.25 -9.42 -2.70
C ALA A 37 0.34 -8.26 -3.69
N SER A 38 0.62 -8.53 -4.96
CA SER A 38 0.66 -7.51 -6.02
C SER A 38 -0.72 -6.92 -6.31
N ILE A 39 -1.77 -7.75 -6.39
CA ILE A 39 -3.15 -7.27 -6.53
C ILE A 39 -3.54 -6.42 -5.31
N PHE A 40 -3.21 -6.90 -4.11
CA PHE A 40 -3.48 -6.18 -2.87
C PHE A 40 -2.76 -4.83 -2.82
N ALA A 41 -1.52 -4.75 -3.28
CA ALA A 41 -0.73 -3.53 -3.34
C ALA A 41 -1.37 -2.48 -4.27
N VAL A 42 -1.90 -2.90 -5.42
CA VAL A 42 -2.61 -2.01 -6.35
C VAL A 42 -3.89 -1.48 -5.70
N VAL A 43 -4.71 -2.37 -5.13
CA VAL A 43 -5.96 -1.99 -4.44
C VAL A 43 -5.68 -1.02 -3.29
N PHE A 44 -4.67 -1.32 -2.48
CA PHE A 44 -4.25 -0.49 -1.34
C PHE A 44 -3.74 0.89 -1.79
N THR A 45 -2.97 0.94 -2.88
CA THR A 45 -2.50 2.20 -3.45
C THR A 45 -3.66 3.09 -3.91
N VAL A 46 -4.65 2.51 -4.61
CA VAL A 46 -5.84 3.25 -5.06
C VAL A 46 -6.61 3.78 -3.85
N PHE A 47 -6.76 2.99 -2.79
CA PHE A 47 -7.42 3.39 -1.56
C PHE A 47 -6.72 4.59 -0.88
N ILE A 48 -5.38 4.56 -0.78
CA ILE A 48 -4.59 5.67 -0.24
C ILE A 48 -4.74 6.93 -1.08
N VAL A 49 -4.73 6.81 -2.41
CA VAL A 49 -4.89 7.97 -3.31
C VAL A 49 -6.27 8.60 -3.14
N ILE A 50 -7.34 7.79 -3.07
CA ILE A 50 -8.69 8.29 -2.83
C ILE A 50 -8.76 9.00 -1.47
N LEU A 51 -8.22 8.40 -0.41
CA LEU A 51 -8.20 9.04 0.92
C LEU A 51 -7.41 10.35 0.93
N GLY A 52 -6.28 10.40 0.23
CA GLY A 52 -5.43 11.59 0.15
C GLY A 52 -6.07 12.73 -0.64
N GLU A 53 -6.75 12.44 -1.75
CA GLU A 53 -7.34 13.47 -2.62
C GLU A 53 -8.77 13.85 -2.20
N ALA A 54 -9.56 12.91 -1.66
CA ALA A 54 -10.95 13.17 -1.26
C ALA A 54 -11.10 13.48 0.24
N GLY A 55 -10.19 13.00 1.08
CA GLY A 55 -10.29 13.12 2.54
C GLY A 55 -9.50 14.26 3.17
N ILE A 56 -8.47 14.78 2.48
CA ILE A 56 -7.58 15.83 3.02
C ILE A 56 -7.65 17.06 2.11
N PRO A 57 -8.29 18.15 2.54
CA PRO A 57 -8.22 19.42 1.84
C PRO A 57 -6.76 19.84 1.68
N ASN A 58 -6.32 20.20 0.48
CA ASN A 58 -4.97 20.73 0.24
C ASN A 58 -4.78 22.16 0.78
N GLU A 59 -5.82 22.74 1.39
CA GLU A 59 -5.78 24.05 2.04
C GLU A 59 -5.19 23.89 3.45
N PRO A 60 -4.29 24.80 3.87
CA PRO A 60 -3.73 24.73 5.21
C PRO A 60 -4.87 24.85 6.22
N ALA A 61 -5.02 23.83 7.08
CA ALA A 61 -5.95 23.89 8.21
C ALA A 61 -5.74 25.21 8.93
N GLU A 62 -6.81 26.00 9.00
CA GLU A 62 -6.80 27.38 9.49
C GLU A 62 -6.05 27.44 10.82
N LYS A 63 -4.94 28.19 10.84
CA LYS A 63 -4.13 28.36 12.04
C LYS A 63 -4.94 29.15 13.05
N HIS A 64 -5.40 28.49 14.10
CA HIS A 64 -5.79 29.14 15.36
C HIS A 64 -4.55 29.46 16.17
#